data_AF-A0A661JYL7-F1
#
_entry.id   AF-A0A661JYL7-F1
#
_cell.length_a   1.000
_cell.length_b   1.000
_cell.length_c   1.000
_cell.angle_alpha   90.00
_cell.angle_beta   90.00
_cell.angle_gamma   90.00
#
_symmetry.space_group_name_H-M   'P 1'
#
loop_
_entity.id
_entity.type
_entity.pdbx_description
1 polymer ?
#
loop_
_entity_poly.entity_id
_entity_poly.type
_entity_poly.pdbx_seq_one_letter_code
_entity_poly.pdbx_strand_id
1 'polypeptide(L)'
;MIDLTVNEEQLERTVRRARERGIIVPTFKQMRDPSLVPEKIKKRLKEIGLWDLHSLNLFRITWKNEPVPKGGLYGGVNYLELPEALTGVPARIFGLVGKWFPTGSHKVGA
;
A
#
# COMPACT_ATOMS: atom_id res chain seq x y z
N MET A 1 13.82 9.96 24.26
CA MET A 1 12.54 10.46 23.69
C MET A 1 12.84 10.88 22.26
N ILE A 2 12.02 10.48 21.28
CA ILE A 2 12.23 10.87 19.87
C ILE A 2 11.80 12.34 19.73
N ASP A 3 12.65 13.18 19.12
CA ASP A 3 12.30 14.56 18.78
C ASP A 3 11.34 14.57 17.57
N LEU A 4 10.17 15.17 17.75
CA LEU A 4 9.10 15.25 16.75
C LEU A 4 8.96 16.67 16.16
N THR A 5 9.91 17.56 16.44
CA THR A 5 9.93 18.91 15.89
C THR A 5 10.03 18.85 14.37
N VAL A 6 9.15 19.57 13.68
CA VAL A 6 9.15 19.63 12.21
C VAL A 6 10.29 20.52 11.75
N ASN A 7 11.15 19.98 10.88
CA ASN A 7 12.16 20.76 10.16
C ASN A 7 11.55 21.31 8.86
N GLU A 8 11.17 22.59 8.89
CA GLU A 8 10.51 23.27 7.78
C GLU A 8 11.38 23.35 6.50
N GLU A 9 12.68 23.62 6.65
CA GLU A 9 13.61 23.69 5.51
C GLU A 9 13.73 22.33 4.80
N GLN A 10 13.82 21.25 5.57
CA GLN A 10 13.84 19.89 5.04
C GLN A 10 12.51 19.51 4.39
N LEU A 11 11.38 19.92 4.97
CA LEU A 11 10.05 19.72 4.39
C LEU A 11 9.95 20.41 3.03
N GLU A 12 10.31 21.69 2.94
CA GLU A 12 10.27 22.46 1.69
C GLU A 12 11.13 21.82 0.61
N ARG A 13 12.36 21.42 0.94
CA ARG A 13 13.27 20.72 0.01
C ARG A 13 12.66 19.41 -0.51
N THR A 14 11.96 18.68 0.36
CA THR A 14 11.31 17.41 0.01
C THR A 14 10.10 17.62 -0.90
N VAL A 15 9.26 18.62 -0.59
CA VAL A 15 8.11 19.00 -1.41
C VAL A 15 8.55 19.42 -2.81
N ARG A 16 9.60 20.25 -2.92
CA ARG A 16 10.17 20.66 -4.21
C ARG A 16 10.60 19.46 -5.05
N ARG A 17 11.37 18.54 -4.46
CA ARG A 17 11.83 17.32 -5.15
C ARG A 17 10.67 16.42 -5.59
N ALA A 18 9.62 16.29 -4.77
CA ALA A 18 8.44 15.53 -5.13
C ALA A 18 7.71 16.13 -6.33
N ARG A 19 7.58 17.46 -6.39
CA ARG A 19 6.99 18.19 -7.53
C ARG A 19 7.81 17.99 -8.81
N GLU A 20 9.13 18.21 -8.74
CA GLU A 20 10.05 18.03 -9.87
C GLU A 20 9.98 16.63 -10.48
N ARG A 21 9.76 15.60 -9.66
CA ARG A 21 9.66 14.20 -10.08
C ARG A 21 8.24 13.72 -10.33
N GLY A 22 7.22 14.58 -10.19
CA GLY A 22 5.81 14.21 -10.35
C GLY A 22 5.34 13.13 -9.35
N ILE A 23 5.91 13.08 -8.15
CA ILE A 23 5.54 12.14 -7.09
C ILE A 23 4.28 12.63 -6.40
N ILE A 24 3.25 11.79 -6.41
CA ILE A 24 1.99 12.03 -5.70
C ILE A 24 1.90 11.00 -4.57
N VAL A 25 1.69 11.48 -3.34
CA VAL A 25 1.62 10.63 -2.15
C VAL A 25 0.15 10.49 -1.74
N PRO A 26 -0.33 9.28 -1.39
CA PRO A 26 -1.69 9.11 -0.85
C PRO A 26 -1.80 9.72 0.54
N THR A 27 -3.00 10.20 0.87
CA THR A 27 -3.34 10.51 2.26
C THR A 27 -3.55 9.22 3.07
N PHE A 28 -3.43 9.28 4.39
CA PHE A 28 -3.80 8.15 5.26
C PHE A 28 -5.25 7.70 5.06
N LYS A 29 -6.17 8.64 4.78
CA LYS A 29 -7.57 8.32 4.48
C LYS A 29 -7.69 7.45 3.22
N GLN A 30 -6.94 7.77 2.17
CA GLN A 30 -6.89 7.00 0.93
C GLN A 30 -6.19 5.64 1.10
N MET A 31 -5.13 5.56 1.91
CA MET A 31 -4.48 4.27 2.21
C MET A 31 -5.41 3.32 2.97
N ARG A 32 -6.18 3.85 3.92
CA ARG A 32 -7.19 3.09 4.70
C ARG A 32 -8.38 2.66 3.84
N ASP A 33 -8.85 3.57 3.00
CA ASP A 33 -10.00 3.38 2.12
C ASP A 33 -9.66 3.70 0.66
N PRO A 34 -9.27 2.67 -0.12
CA PRO A 34 -8.90 2.83 -1.53
C PRO A 34 -10.05 3.33 -2.43
N SER A 35 -11.30 3.32 -1.97
CA SER A 35 -12.41 3.89 -2.73
C SER A 35 -12.21 5.40 -2.95
N LEU A 36 -11.55 6.08 -2.00
CA LEU A 36 -11.23 7.51 -2.02
C LEU A 36 -10.04 7.88 -2.92
N VAL A 37 -9.38 6.89 -3.52
CA VAL A 37 -8.30 7.14 -4.47
C VAL A 37 -8.88 7.75 -5.75
N PRO A 38 -8.37 8.89 -6.24
CA PRO A 38 -8.92 9.56 -7.40
C PRO A 38 -8.88 8.69 -8.65
N GLU A 39 -9.94 8.79 -9.49
CA GLU A 39 -10.07 7.97 -10.69
C GLU A 39 -8.89 8.13 -11.66
N LYS A 40 -8.32 9.34 -11.76
CA LYS A 40 -7.11 9.60 -12.56
C LYS A 40 -5.91 8.75 -12.13
N ILE A 41 -5.79 8.42 -10.84
CA ILE A 41 -4.73 7.56 -10.31
C ILE A 41 -5.04 6.11 -10.64
N LYS A 42 -6.27 5.65 -10.41
CA LYS A 42 -6.73 4.29 -10.74
C LYS A 42 -6.49 3.96 -12.22
N LYS A 43 -6.86 4.87 -13.14
CA LYS A 43 -6.59 4.70 -14.58
C LYS A 43 -5.11 4.49 -14.89
N ARG A 44 -4.23 5.28 -14.28
CA ARG A 44 -2.77 5.15 -14.49
C ARG A 44 -2.22 3.85 -13.87
N LEU A 45 -2.77 3.41 -12.75
CA LEU A 45 -2.37 2.16 -12.11
C LEU A 45 -2.62 0.94 -13.01
N LYS A 46 -3.64 0.96 -13.86
CA LYS A 46 -3.93 -0.13 -14.82
C LYS A 46 -2.74 -0.47 -15.74
N GLU A 47 -1.89 0.52 -16.02
CA GLU A 47 -0.71 0.34 -16.87
C GLU A 47 0.55 -0.08 -16.10
N ILE A 48 0.52 -0.04 -14.77
CA ILE A 48 1.69 -0.20 -13.89
C ILE A 48 1.69 -1.58 -13.24
N GLY A 49 2.83 -2.27 -13.36
CA GLY A 49 3.12 -3.51 -12.65
C GLY A 49 3.20 -3.32 -11.14
N LEU A 50 2.74 -4.32 -10.39
CA LEU A 50 2.81 -4.29 -8.93
C LEU A 50 4.26 -4.17 -8.41
N TRP A 51 5.20 -4.79 -9.13
CA TRP A 51 6.63 -4.81 -8.79
C TRP A 51 7.43 -3.66 -9.39
N ASP A 52 6.82 -2.83 -10.24
CA ASP A 52 7.52 -1.72 -10.91
C ASP A 52 7.91 -0.63 -9.91
N LEU A 53 9.14 -0.11 -10.04
CA LEU A 53 9.61 1.04 -9.26
C LEU A 53 8.99 2.34 -9.77
N HIS A 54 7.69 2.52 -9.49
CA HIS A 54 6.90 3.67 -9.91
C HIS A 54 6.19 4.34 -8.73
N SER A 55 6.23 5.66 -8.63
CA SER A 55 5.71 6.42 -7.46
C SER A 55 4.23 6.17 -7.17
N LEU A 56 3.41 5.93 -8.20
CA LEU A 56 2.00 5.62 -8.00
C LEU A 56 1.74 4.31 -7.25
N ASN A 57 2.72 3.39 -7.18
CA ASN A 57 2.59 2.20 -6.34
C ASN A 57 2.46 2.55 -4.84
N LEU A 58 2.77 3.77 -4.40
CA LEU A 58 2.45 4.25 -3.04
C LEU A 58 0.95 4.17 -2.73
N PHE A 59 0.07 4.31 -3.73
CA PHE A 59 -1.38 4.13 -3.58
C PHE A 59 -1.83 2.67 -3.40
N ARG A 60 -0.91 1.71 -3.55
CA ARG A 60 -1.14 0.27 -3.34
C ARG A 60 -0.56 -0.23 -2.01
N ILE A 61 -0.15 0.64 -1.08
CA ILE A 61 0.26 0.24 0.27
C ILE A 61 -1.00 -0.08 1.10
N THR A 62 -1.63 -1.23 0.82
CA THR A 62 -2.89 -1.67 1.44
C THR A 62 -3.09 -3.18 1.27
N TRP A 63 -3.77 -3.82 2.22
CA TRP A 63 -4.12 -5.25 2.13
C TRP A 63 -5.22 -5.55 1.11
N LYS A 64 -5.84 -4.51 0.56
CA LYS A 64 -7.02 -4.56 -0.32
C LYS A 64 -6.67 -4.58 -1.81
N ASN A 65 -5.42 -4.88 -2.19
CA ASN A 65 -5.05 -4.90 -3.61
C ASN A 65 -5.72 -6.07 -4.34
N GLU A 66 -6.09 -5.85 -5.59
CA GLU A 66 -6.48 -6.94 -6.48
C GLU A 66 -5.29 -7.89 -6.70
N PRO A 67 -5.45 -9.23 -6.58
CA PRO A 67 -4.35 -10.19 -6.57
C PRO A 67 -3.82 -10.51 -7.97
N VAL A 68 -3.42 -9.48 -8.72
CA VAL A 68 -2.89 -9.58 -10.08
C VAL A 68 -1.53 -8.86 -10.19
N PRO A 69 -0.60 -9.37 -11.02
CA PRO A 69 0.77 -8.83 -11.10
C PRO A 69 0.86 -7.47 -11.80
N LYS A 70 -0.10 -7.11 -12.64
CA LYS A 70 -0.13 -5.84 -13.38
C LYS A 70 -1.54 -5.29 -13.44
N GLY A 71 -1.65 -3.97 -13.32
CA GLY A 71 -2.90 -3.25 -13.55
C GLY A 71 -3.98 -3.40 -12.47
N GLY A 72 -3.71 -4.22 -11.45
CA GLY A 72 -4.62 -4.43 -10.33
C GLY A 72 -5.00 -3.12 -9.65
N LEU A 73 -6.28 -3.02 -9.33
CA LEU A 73 -6.82 -1.94 -8.52
C LEU A 73 -7.00 -2.44 -7.09
N TYR A 74 -8.25 -2.52 -6.63
CA TYR A 74 -8.59 -2.82 -5.26
C TYR A 74 -9.78 -3.79 -5.19
N GLY A 75 -9.82 -4.59 -4.13
CA GLY A 75 -10.88 -5.53 -3.81
C GLY A 75 -11.03 -5.71 -2.30
N GLY A 76 -11.36 -6.93 -1.88
CA GLY A 76 -11.39 -7.32 -0.46
C GLY A 76 -9.99 -7.39 0.16
N VAL A 77 -9.94 -7.56 1.48
CA VAL A 77 -8.68 -7.87 2.17
C VAL A 77 -8.17 -9.21 1.67
N ASN A 78 -6.89 -9.28 1.27
CA ASN A 78 -6.27 -10.55 0.94
C ASN A 78 -5.90 -11.30 2.23
N TYR A 79 -6.60 -12.39 2.51
CA TYR A 79 -6.34 -13.24 3.67
C TYR A 79 -6.60 -14.71 3.34
N LEU A 80 -6.06 -15.59 4.17
CA LEU A 80 -6.38 -17.00 4.23
C LEU A 80 -6.95 -17.30 5.62
N GLU A 81 -8.05 -18.04 5.69
CA GLU A 81 -8.57 -18.58 6.93
C GLU A 81 -7.96 -19.97 7.15
N LEU A 82 -7.37 -20.20 8.31
CA LEU A 82 -6.82 -21.49 8.70
C LEU A 82 -7.91 -22.29 9.41
N PRO A 83 -8.34 -23.44 8.87
CA PRO A 83 -9.47 -24.17 9.44
C PRO A 83 -9.12 -24.84 10.78
N GLU A 84 -10.13 -25.10 11.59
CA GLU A 84 -9.98 -25.86 12.85
C GLU A 84 -9.33 -27.23 12.62
N ALA A 85 -9.65 -27.92 11.52
CA ALA A 85 -9.03 -29.19 11.16
C ALA A 85 -7.50 -29.13 10.95
N LEU A 86 -6.96 -27.94 10.68
CA LEU A 86 -5.52 -27.70 10.56
C LEU A 86 -4.92 -27.18 11.88
N THR A 87 -5.66 -26.34 12.60
CA THR A 87 -5.14 -25.58 13.75
C THR A 87 -5.40 -26.25 15.10
N GLY A 88 -6.39 -27.14 15.19
CA GLY A 88 -6.79 -27.84 16.40
C GLY A 88 -7.49 -26.97 17.45
N VAL A 89 -7.91 -25.75 17.11
CA VAL A 89 -8.56 -24.81 18.04
C VAL A 89 -9.84 -24.21 17.45
N PRO A 90 -10.86 -23.90 18.30
CA PRO A 90 -12.12 -23.30 17.83
C PRO A 90 -11.98 -21.82 17.44
N ALA A 91 -10.84 -21.19 17.73
CA ALA A 91 -10.58 -19.80 17.37
C ALA A 91 -10.36 -19.64 15.86
N ARG A 92 -11.01 -18.65 15.24
CA ARG A 92 -10.79 -18.32 13.82
C ARG A 92 -9.44 -17.65 13.64
N ILE A 93 -8.56 -18.28 12.87
CA ILE A 93 -7.21 -17.77 12.62
C ILE A 93 -7.12 -17.31 11.16
N PHE A 94 -6.73 -16.05 10.96
CA PHE A 94 -6.54 -15.47 9.64
C PHE A 94 -5.09 -15.05 9.40
N GLY A 95 -4.52 -15.49 8.28
CA GLY A 95 -3.23 -15.02 7.78
C GLY A 95 -3.44 -13.94 6.72
N LEU A 96 -2.90 -12.73 6.95
CA LEU A 96 -2.90 -11.68 5.94
C LEU A 96 -1.88 -11.97 4.84
N VAL A 97 -2.29 -11.84 3.57
CA VAL A 97 -1.44 -12.19 2.42
C VAL A 97 -0.67 -10.96 1.93
N GLY A 98 0.62 -10.89 2.28
CA GLY A 98 1.49 -9.75 1.94
C GLY A 98 2.03 -9.76 0.50
N LYS A 99 1.88 -10.87 -0.23
CA LYS A 99 2.38 -11.04 -1.62
C LYS A 99 1.92 -9.93 -2.57
N TRP A 100 0.74 -9.38 -2.32
CA TRP A 100 0.11 -8.38 -3.19
C TRP A 100 0.43 -6.95 -2.82
N PHE A 101 1.42 -6.71 -1.96
CA PHE A 101 1.97 -5.38 -1.75
C PHE A 101 2.90 -4.96 -2.89
N PRO A 102 3.01 -3.66 -3.17
CA PRO A 102 3.83 -3.16 -4.26
C PRO A 102 5.33 -3.31 -3.99
N THR A 103 6.12 -3.28 -5.07
CA THR A 103 7.58 -3.07 -5.06
C THR A 103 8.36 -3.99 -4.11
N GLY A 104 7.89 -5.22 -3.89
CA GLY A 104 8.54 -6.15 -2.97
C GLY A 104 8.56 -5.68 -1.53
N SER A 105 7.51 -4.95 -1.10
CA SER A 105 7.38 -4.45 0.26
C SER A 105 7.70 -5.56 1.26
N HIS A 106 8.68 -5.30 2.11
CA HIS A 106 9.07 -6.19 3.17
C HIS A 106 8.57 -5.63 4.50
N LYS A 107 7.91 -6.47 5.30
CA LYS A 107 7.54 -6.11 6.67
C LYS A 107 8.78 -6.22 7.55
N VAL A 108 9.32 -5.09 7.98
CA VAL A 108 10.31 -5.06 9.07
C VAL A 108 9.56 -5.06 10.40
N GLY A 109 9.87 -6.02 11.28
CA GLY A 109 9.43 -6.00 12.66
C GLY A 109 10.44 -5.25 13.51
N ALA A 110 9.96 -4.32 14.33
CA ALA A 110 10.58 -4.00 15.61
C ALA A 110 9.68 -4.61 16.69
#